data_AF-A0A1Y2D6F9-F1
#
_entry.id   AF-A0A1Y2D6F9-F1
#
_cell.length_a   1.000
_cell.length_b   1.000
_cell.length_c   1.000
_cell.angle_alpha   90.00
_cell.angle_beta   90.00
_cell.angle_gamma   90.00
#
_symmetry.space_group_name_H-M   'P 1'
#
loop_
_entity.id
_entity.type
_entity.pdbx_description
1 polymer ?
#
loop_
_entity_poly.entity_id
_entity_poly.type
_entity_poly.pdbx_seq_one_letter_code
_entity_poly.pdbx_strand_id
1 'polypeptide(L)'
;MIYLPLYILTFFLSLWNCIAFDISIPNEKYGLHNLSELIKQYSILHKTINIYLTIDYYEYTEKQLGLQIQIPSDITVNIYGNPVNGTFIDLTKRSFFYSFELPYPGGQKIKFENITFYNFISPDHILFYSNNNILNYSIQFKNCIFDTSQSVVFQLDCERIWELQILKIIIKLLLILVNSSKNLK
;
A
#
# COMPACT_ATOMS: atom_id res chain seq x y z
N MET A 1 22.05 -32.71 -23.65
CA MET A 1 22.50 -32.60 -22.25
C MET A 1 22.53 -31.17 -21.67
N ILE A 2 22.02 -30.14 -22.38
CA ILE A 2 22.09 -28.73 -21.93
C ILE A 2 20.90 -28.31 -21.03
N TYR A 3 19.79 -29.05 -21.05
CA TYR A 3 18.55 -28.68 -20.33
C TYR A 3 18.59 -28.93 -18.82
N LEU A 4 19.39 -29.89 -18.34
CA LEU A 4 19.50 -30.22 -16.92
C LEU A 4 20.09 -29.08 -16.06
N PRO A 5 21.21 -28.43 -16.44
CA PRO A 5 21.72 -27.29 -15.68
C PRO A 5 20.78 -26.08 -15.73
N LEU A 6 20.03 -25.89 -16.82
CA LEU A 6 19.04 -24.82 -16.94
C LEU A 6 17.87 -25.02 -15.98
N TYR A 7 17.39 -26.27 -15.82
CA TYR A 7 16.32 -26.63 -14.88
C TYR A 7 16.74 -26.49 -13.41
N ILE A 8 18.00 -26.86 -13.10
CA ILE A 8 18.54 -26.69 -11.75
C ILE A 8 18.65 -25.19 -11.43
N LEU A 9 19.13 -24.37 -12.37
CA LEU A 9 19.21 -22.92 -12.20
C LEU A 9 17.83 -22.29 -12.00
N THR A 10 16.81 -22.66 -12.78
CA THR A 10 15.45 -22.12 -12.62
C THR A 10 14.78 -22.59 -11.33
N PHE A 11 15.08 -23.79 -10.85
CA PHE A 11 14.62 -24.30 -9.56
C PHE A 11 15.25 -23.57 -8.36
N PHE A 12 16.55 -23.29 -8.41
CA PHE A 12 17.20 -22.47 -7.38
C PHE A 12 16.73 -21.00 -7.44
N LEU A 13 16.49 -20.47 -8.64
CA LEU A 13 15.90 -19.13 -8.81
C LEU A 13 14.45 -19.04 -8.32
N SER A 14 13.66 -20.11 -8.41
CA SER A 14 12.28 -20.13 -7.91
C SER A 14 12.22 -20.24 -6.38
N LEU A 15 13.11 -21.02 -5.77
CA LEU A 15 13.25 -21.12 -4.31
C LEU A 15 13.69 -19.78 -3.68
N TRP A 16 14.49 -18.98 -4.39
CA TRP A 16 14.94 -17.68 -3.89
C TRP A 16 13.84 -16.59 -3.92
N ASN A 17 12.82 -16.74 -4.75
CA ASN A 17 11.84 -15.68 -5.04
C ASN A 17 10.47 -15.83 -4.35
N CYS A 18 10.21 -16.90 -3.59
CA CYS A 18 8.83 -17.20 -3.13
C CYS A 18 8.70 -17.56 -1.64
N ILE A 19 9.49 -16.94 -0.75
CA ILE A 19 9.27 -17.09 0.69
C ILE A 19 8.34 -15.96 1.16
N ALA A 20 7.05 -16.27 1.23
CA ALA A 20 6.09 -15.47 2.00
C ALA A 20 6.28 -15.77 3.50
N PHE A 21 6.11 -14.75 4.34
CA PHE A 21 6.21 -14.87 5.78
C PHE A 21 4.89 -14.53 6.46
N ASP A 22 4.42 -15.43 7.31
CA ASP A 22 3.13 -15.31 7.99
C ASP A 22 3.34 -14.77 9.41
N ILE A 23 2.67 -13.65 9.71
CA ILE A 23 2.64 -13.00 11.00
C ILE A 23 1.22 -13.10 11.53
N SER A 24 1.06 -13.68 12.71
CA SER A 24 -0.20 -13.61 13.44
C SER A 24 -0.10 -12.49 14.48
N ILE A 25 -1.10 -11.61 14.52
CA ILE A 25 -1.21 -10.54 15.52
C ILE A 25 -2.23 -10.98 16.58
N PRO A 26 -1.79 -11.54 17.73
CA PRO A 26 -2.65 -11.85 18.87
C PRO A 26 -2.84 -10.62 19.76
N ASN A 27 -3.99 -10.60 20.45
CA ASN A 27 -4.48 -9.50 21.31
C ASN A 27 -3.46 -9.00 22.38
N GLU A 28 -2.49 -9.81 22.79
CA GLU A 28 -1.68 -9.52 23.97
C GLU A 28 -0.33 -8.85 23.68
N LYS A 29 0.15 -8.86 22.43
CA LYS A 29 1.54 -8.44 22.13
C LYS A 29 1.66 -7.38 21.05
N TYR A 30 0.75 -7.36 20.08
CA TYR A 30 0.80 -6.44 18.94
C TYR A 30 -0.62 -5.98 18.58
N GLY A 31 -0.78 -4.72 18.23
CA GLY A 31 -2.02 -4.13 17.71
C GLY A 31 -1.83 -3.57 16.30
N LEU A 32 -2.89 -2.95 15.75
CA LEU A 32 -2.81 -2.31 14.43
C LEU A 32 -1.74 -1.19 14.41
N HIS A 33 -1.51 -0.51 15.53
CA HIS A 33 -0.47 0.53 15.61
C HIS A 33 0.96 0.00 15.40
N ASN A 34 1.21 -1.31 15.58
CA ASN A 34 2.53 -1.91 15.35
C ASN A 34 2.76 -2.33 13.89
N LEU A 35 1.76 -2.22 13.01
CA LEU A 35 1.84 -2.75 11.64
C LEU A 35 3.08 -2.23 10.88
N SER A 36 3.35 -0.94 10.95
CA SER A 36 4.48 -0.32 10.24
C SER A 36 5.83 -0.88 10.71
N GLU A 37 6.01 -1.05 12.02
CA GLU A 37 7.22 -1.61 12.61
C GLU A 37 7.41 -3.09 12.23
N LEU A 38 6.33 -3.88 12.30
CA LEU A 38 6.36 -5.29 11.89
C LEU A 38 6.73 -5.42 10.40
N ILE A 39 6.07 -4.67 9.52
CA ILE A 39 6.37 -4.66 8.08
C ILE A 39 7.85 -4.34 7.86
N LYS A 40 8.35 -3.27 8.49
CA LYS A 40 9.76 -2.86 8.38
C LYS A 40 10.71 -3.96 8.84
N GLN A 41 10.46 -4.57 10.00
CA GLN A 41 11.33 -5.61 10.55
C GLN A 41 11.39 -6.85 9.63
N TYR A 42 10.25 -7.35 9.17
CA TYR A 42 10.21 -8.59 8.39
C TYR A 42 10.57 -8.38 6.92
N SER A 43 10.43 -7.17 6.39
CA SER A 43 10.81 -6.84 5.01
C SER A 43 12.32 -7.00 4.72
N ILE A 44 13.16 -7.05 5.76
CA ILE A 44 14.61 -7.28 5.64
C ILE A 44 14.88 -8.65 5.01
N LEU A 45 14.07 -9.65 5.33
CA LEU A 45 14.29 -11.05 4.92
C LEU A 45 13.24 -11.54 3.93
N HIS A 46 12.05 -10.92 3.91
CA HIS A 46 10.90 -11.42 3.17
C HIS A 46 10.32 -10.38 2.22
N LYS A 47 10.10 -10.79 0.96
CA LYS A 47 9.46 -9.95 -0.07
C LYS A 47 7.95 -9.93 0.02
N THR A 48 7.36 -10.95 0.64
CA THR A 48 5.93 -11.04 0.89
C THR A 48 5.68 -11.28 2.37
N ILE A 49 4.84 -10.44 2.97
CA ILE A 49 4.48 -10.48 4.39
C ILE A 49 2.97 -10.62 4.48
N ASN A 50 2.49 -11.70 5.08
CA ASN A 50 1.08 -11.93 5.36
C ASN A 50 0.84 -11.67 6.84
N ILE A 51 -0.12 -10.82 7.15
CA ILE A 51 -0.48 -10.41 8.50
C ILE A 51 -1.91 -10.85 8.75
N TYR A 52 -2.11 -11.68 9.76
CA TYR A 52 -3.41 -12.23 10.14
C TYR A 52 -3.87 -11.58 11.44
N LEU A 53 -4.98 -10.85 11.37
CA LEU A 53 -5.70 -10.34 12.53
C LEU A 53 -6.48 -11.51 13.14
N THR A 54 -6.17 -11.85 14.39
CA THR A 54 -6.81 -12.99 15.08
C THR A 54 -8.06 -12.60 15.85
N ILE A 55 -8.37 -11.31 15.90
CA ILE A 55 -9.48 -10.74 16.65
C ILE A 55 -10.67 -10.48 15.73
N ASP A 56 -11.87 -10.71 16.26
CA ASP A 56 -13.12 -10.47 15.55
C ASP A 56 -13.54 -9.00 15.62
N TYR A 57 -13.15 -8.30 16.69
CA TYR A 57 -13.55 -6.92 16.94
C TYR A 57 -12.36 -6.09 17.45
N TYR A 58 -12.15 -4.93 16.82
CA TYR A 58 -11.15 -3.96 17.19
C TYR A 58 -11.83 -2.60 17.37
N GLU A 59 -11.74 -2.06 18.59
CA GLU A 59 -12.19 -0.70 18.89
C GLU A 59 -10.98 0.21 19.01
N TYR A 60 -10.91 1.27 18.18
CA TYR A 60 -9.80 2.20 18.27
C TYR A 60 -10.01 3.19 19.43
N THR A 61 -9.30 2.98 20.54
CA THR A 61 -9.40 3.82 21.74
C THR A 61 -8.22 4.77 21.95
N GLU A 62 -7.20 4.70 21.10
CA GLU A 62 -5.96 5.46 21.29
C GLU A 62 -6.10 6.95 20.96
N LYS A 63 -5.20 7.77 21.52
CA LYS A 63 -5.22 9.23 21.34
C LYS A 63 -4.68 9.70 19.99
N GLN A 64 -3.90 8.86 19.28
CA GLN A 64 -3.30 9.23 18.00
C GLN A 64 -4.38 9.30 16.91
N LEU A 65 -4.28 10.29 16.02
CA LEU A 65 -5.33 10.60 15.03
C LEU A 65 -5.25 9.76 13.74
N GLY A 66 -4.41 8.73 13.69
CA GLY A 66 -4.25 7.89 12.51
C GLY A 66 -3.07 6.95 12.64
N LEU A 67 -2.94 6.05 11.66
CA LEU A 67 -1.82 5.12 11.53
C LEU A 67 -1.16 5.31 10.18
N GLN A 68 0.13 5.63 10.20
CA GLN A 68 0.95 5.60 9.01
C GLN A 68 1.47 4.18 8.79
N ILE A 69 1.15 3.59 7.64
CA ILE A 69 1.63 2.29 7.20
C ILE A 69 2.73 2.53 6.18
N GLN A 70 3.98 2.31 6.61
CA GLN A 70 5.15 2.43 5.75
C GLN A 70 5.44 1.08 5.10
N ILE A 71 5.53 1.06 3.76
CA ILE A 71 5.78 -0.16 3.00
C ILE A 71 7.08 -0.01 2.23
N PRO A 72 8.15 -0.72 2.58
CA PRO A 72 9.42 -0.65 1.86
C PRO A 72 9.26 -1.09 0.40
N SER A 73 10.15 -0.62 -0.47
CA SER A 73 10.10 -0.88 -1.91
C SER A 73 10.19 -2.37 -2.25
N ASP A 74 9.48 -2.76 -3.31
CA ASP A 74 9.34 -4.15 -3.77
C ASP A 74 8.82 -5.15 -2.72
N ILE A 75 8.08 -4.67 -1.71
CA ILE A 75 7.44 -5.52 -0.70
C ILE A 75 5.94 -5.65 -0.98
N THR A 76 5.45 -6.89 -0.86
CA THR A 76 4.02 -7.21 -0.84
C THR A 76 3.57 -7.44 0.59
N VAL A 77 2.56 -6.71 1.04
CA VAL A 77 1.94 -6.84 2.36
C VAL A 77 0.49 -7.23 2.18
N ASN A 78 0.08 -8.33 2.78
CA ASN A 78 -1.31 -8.77 2.80
C ASN A 78 -1.81 -8.74 4.25
N ILE A 79 -2.88 -8.02 4.52
CA ILE A 79 -3.50 -7.93 5.85
C ILE A 79 -4.86 -8.62 5.75
N TYR A 80 -5.01 -9.71 6.49
CA TYR A 80 -6.18 -10.56 6.52
C TYR A 80 -6.91 -10.35 7.84
N GLY A 81 -8.21 -10.04 7.79
CA GLY A 81 -9.09 -10.17 8.93
C GLY A 81 -9.24 -11.64 9.36
N ASN A 82 -9.88 -11.86 10.51
CA ASN A 82 -10.08 -13.20 11.05
C ASN A 82 -10.72 -14.11 9.97
N PRO A 83 -10.13 -15.27 9.64
CA PRO A 83 -10.65 -16.14 8.58
C PRO A 83 -12.02 -16.76 8.88
N VAL A 84 -12.44 -16.82 10.15
CA VAL A 84 -13.71 -17.42 10.56
C VAL A 84 -14.87 -16.43 10.39
N ASN A 85 -14.75 -15.25 10.99
CA ASN A 85 -15.85 -14.27 11.07
C ASN A 85 -15.55 -12.93 10.36
N GLY A 86 -14.35 -12.75 9.83
CA GLY A 86 -13.83 -11.43 9.48
C GLY A 86 -13.39 -10.65 10.72
N THR A 87 -12.69 -9.53 10.50
CA THR A 87 -12.37 -8.58 11.57
C THR A 87 -13.20 -7.32 11.39
N PHE A 88 -13.84 -6.88 12.46
CA PHE A 88 -14.61 -5.65 12.53
C PHE A 88 -13.79 -4.55 13.20
N ILE A 89 -13.59 -3.43 12.52
CA ILE A 89 -12.86 -2.26 13.02
C ILE A 89 -13.87 -1.14 13.23
N ASP A 90 -14.16 -0.86 14.49
CA ASP A 90 -15.10 0.18 14.92
C ASP A 90 -14.38 1.51 15.18
N LEU A 91 -14.79 2.53 14.44
CA LEU A 91 -14.23 3.89 14.47
C LEU A 91 -15.19 4.90 15.11
N THR A 92 -16.27 4.45 15.76
CA THR A 92 -17.30 5.31 16.38
C THR A 92 -16.72 6.31 17.38
N LYS A 93 -15.77 5.88 18.22
CA LYS A 93 -15.30 6.71 19.34
C LYS A 93 -14.36 7.84 18.91
N ARG A 94 -13.61 7.68 17.82
CA ARG A 94 -12.61 8.66 17.36
C ARG A 94 -12.41 8.56 15.86
N SER A 95 -12.30 9.72 15.21
CA SER A 95 -11.86 9.78 13.81
C SER A 95 -10.41 9.30 13.70
N PHE A 96 -10.19 8.37 12.77
CA PHE A 96 -8.92 7.71 12.54
C PHE A 96 -8.73 7.50 11.04
N PHE A 97 -7.53 7.79 10.54
CA PHE A 97 -7.18 7.55 9.14
C PHE A 97 -5.95 6.66 9.03
N TYR A 98 -5.89 5.87 7.98
CA TYR A 98 -4.71 5.12 7.56
C TYR A 98 -4.00 5.92 6.47
N SER A 99 -2.72 6.27 6.66
CA SER A 99 -1.91 6.87 5.60
C SER A 99 -0.88 5.88 5.07
N PHE A 100 -0.78 5.74 3.75
CA PHE A 100 0.22 4.91 3.10
C PHE A 100 1.45 5.73 2.75
N GLU A 101 2.61 5.34 3.28
CA GLU A 101 3.90 5.88 2.87
C GLU A 101 4.63 4.85 2.00
N LEU A 102 4.77 5.18 0.70
CA LEU A 102 5.34 4.31 -0.31
C LEU A 102 6.64 4.96 -0.86
N PRO A 103 7.82 4.64 -0.32
CA PRO A 103 9.09 5.22 -0.77
C PRO A 103 9.56 4.72 -2.15
N TYR A 104 10.41 5.51 -2.81
CA TYR A 104 11.11 5.14 -4.06
C TYR A 104 12.04 3.94 -3.84
N PRO A 105 12.22 3.02 -4.82
CA PRO A 105 11.83 3.05 -6.25
C PRO A 105 10.40 2.66 -6.62
N GLY A 106 9.58 2.18 -5.68
CA GLY A 106 8.25 1.65 -5.97
C GLY A 106 8.16 0.13 -5.78
N GLY A 107 7.21 -0.50 -6.46
CA GLY A 107 6.97 -1.95 -6.46
C GLY A 107 6.11 -2.45 -5.30
N GLN A 108 5.67 -1.56 -4.41
CA GLN A 108 4.90 -1.94 -3.22
C GLN A 108 3.50 -2.43 -3.57
N LYS A 109 3.06 -3.46 -2.85
CA LYS A 109 1.69 -3.95 -2.94
C LYS A 109 1.14 -4.07 -1.53
N ILE A 110 -0.04 -3.53 -1.30
CA ILE A 110 -0.79 -3.76 -0.08
C ILE A 110 -2.20 -4.23 -0.40
N LYS A 111 -2.65 -5.24 0.34
CA LYS A 111 -3.99 -5.77 0.25
C LYS A 111 -4.59 -5.89 1.64
N PHE A 112 -5.81 -5.40 1.80
CA PHE A 112 -6.67 -5.69 2.94
C PHE A 112 -7.71 -6.71 2.49
N GLU A 113 -7.94 -7.74 3.28
CA GLU A 113 -8.89 -8.81 2.96
C GLU A 113 -9.75 -9.22 4.15
N ASN A 114 -11.06 -9.34 3.96
CA ASN A 114 -12.02 -9.80 4.98
C ASN A 114 -12.11 -8.92 6.24
N ILE A 115 -12.15 -7.59 6.05
CA ILE A 115 -12.21 -6.60 7.13
C ILE A 115 -13.41 -5.68 6.92
N THR A 116 -14.19 -5.45 7.98
CA THR A 116 -15.27 -4.47 8.01
C THR A 116 -14.79 -3.22 8.74
N PHE A 117 -14.90 -2.06 8.10
CA PHE A 117 -14.65 -0.75 8.70
C PHE A 117 -16.01 -0.08 8.95
N TYR A 118 -16.28 0.29 10.20
CA TYR A 118 -17.59 0.76 10.64
C TYR A 118 -17.53 2.13 11.32
N ASN A 119 -18.59 2.93 11.14
CA ASN A 119 -18.83 4.20 11.82
C ASN A 119 -17.66 5.21 11.70
N PHE A 120 -17.06 5.32 10.52
CA PHE A 120 -16.16 6.43 10.20
C PHE A 120 -16.99 7.62 9.71
N ILE A 121 -17.63 8.30 10.65
CA ILE A 121 -18.61 9.37 10.39
C ILE A 121 -17.95 10.71 10.67
N SER A 122 -17.21 11.23 9.69
CA SER A 122 -16.91 12.66 9.69
C SER A 122 -16.68 13.14 8.25
N PRO A 123 -17.48 14.09 7.74
CA PRO A 123 -17.51 14.44 6.32
C PRO A 123 -16.17 14.96 5.78
N ASP A 124 -15.32 15.49 6.65
CA ASP A 124 -13.97 15.97 6.30
C ASP A 124 -12.88 14.89 6.43
N HIS A 125 -13.24 13.68 6.85
CA HIS A 125 -12.27 12.62 7.12
C HIS A 125 -12.20 11.62 5.97
N ILE A 126 -10.97 11.23 5.69
CA ILE A 126 -10.61 10.22 4.71
C ILE A 126 -10.19 8.99 5.51
N LEU A 127 -10.77 7.82 5.23
CA LEU A 127 -10.39 6.60 5.94
C LEU A 127 -9.00 6.11 5.52
N PHE A 128 -8.72 6.10 4.22
CA PHE A 128 -7.43 5.74 3.66
C PHE A 128 -6.86 6.86 2.81
N TYR A 129 -5.63 7.27 3.11
CA TYR A 129 -4.95 8.36 2.43
C TYR A 129 -3.63 7.88 1.83
N SER A 130 -3.32 8.33 0.62
CA SER A 130 -2.01 8.11 0.00
C SER A 130 -1.61 9.40 -0.71
N ASN A 131 -0.44 9.95 -0.36
CA ASN A 131 0.22 11.02 -1.10
C ASN A 131 1.53 10.51 -1.67
N ASN A 132 1.46 9.78 -2.77
CA ASN A 132 2.63 9.11 -3.34
C ASN A 132 2.77 9.47 -4.82
N ASN A 133 3.92 10.05 -5.16
CA ASN A 133 4.26 10.47 -6.53
C ASN A 133 4.82 9.34 -7.39
N ILE A 134 4.73 8.09 -6.92
CA ILE A 134 5.31 6.92 -7.55
C ILE A 134 4.23 6.20 -8.37
N LEU A 135 4.57 5.75 -9.58
CA LEU A 135 3.59 5.15 -10.50
C LEU A 135 3.43 3.63 -10.35
N ASN A 136 4.35 2.96 -9.65
CA ASN A 136 4.40 1.51 -9.54
C ASN A 136 4.06 1.06 -8.12
N TYR A 137 2.79 1.09 -7.74
CA TYR A 137 2.31 0.47 -6.50
C TYR A 137 0.88 -0.06 -6.67
N SER A 138 0.42 -0.89 -5.73
CA SER A 138 -0.97 -1.37 -5.70
C SER A 138 -1.53 -1.33 -4.29
N ILE A 139 -2.73 -0.78 -4.13
CA ILE A 139 -3.52 -0.83 -2.90
C ILE A 139 -4.82 -1.54 -3.26
N GLN A 140 -5.17 -2.61 -2.53
CA GLN A 140 -6.33 -3.45 -2.82
C GLN A 140 -7.17 -3.68 -1.56
N PHE A 141 -8.49 -3.66 -1.74
CA PHE A 141 -9.47 -4.02 -0.73
C PHE A 141 -10.32 -5.17 -1.28
N LYS A 142 -10.19 -6.36 -0.70
CA LYS A 142 -10.87 -7.57 -1.16
C LYS A 142 -11.83 -8.06 -0.07
N ASN A 143 -13.11 -8.22 -0.41
CA ASN A 143 -14.13 -8.61 0.58
C ASN A 143 -14.11 -7.70 1.82
N CYS A 144 -13.79 -6.41 1.65
CA CYS A 144 -13.89 -5.43 2.71
C CYS A 144 -15.26 -4.77 2.66
N ILE A 145 -15.82 -4.49 3.83
CA ILE A 145 -17.08 -3.77 3.97
C ILE A 145 -16.75 -2.39 4.56
N PHE A 146 -17.30 -1.35 3.96
CA PHE A 146 -17.19 0.03 4.41
C PHE A 146 -18.59 0.51 4.76
N ASP A 147 -18.97 0.33 6.02
CA ASP A 147 -20.33 0.57 6.48
C ASP A 147 -20.42 1.88 7.29
N THR A 148 -21.61 2.49 7.29
CA THR A 148 -21.94 3.72 8.02
C THR A 148 -20.95 4.87 7.78
N SER A 149 -20.76 5.22 6.51
CA SER A 149 -19.85 6.29 6.07
C SER A 149 -20.55 7.50 5.48
N GLN A 150 -20.18 8.70 5.93
CA GLN A 150 -20.41 9.96 5.18
C GLN A 150 -19.09 10.53 4.63
N SER A 151 -18.07 9.68 4.54
CA SER A 151 -16.66 10.04 4.42
C SER A 151 -16.05 9.43 3.16
N VAL A 152 -14.94 9.98 2.70
CA VAL A 152 -14.19 9.40 1.59
C VAL A 152 -13.46 8.14 2.08
N VAL A 153 -13.74 6.99 1.47
CA VAL A 153 -13.08 5.73 1.84
C VAL A 153 -11.60 5.77 1.50
N PHE A 154 -11.25 6.19 0.28
CA PHE A 154 -9.86 6.29 -0.16
C PHE A 154 -9.62 7.57 -0.96
N GLN A 155 -8.62 8.34 -0.56
CA GLN A 155 -8.12 9.49 -1.31
C GLN A 155 -6.67 9.24 -1.73
N LEU A 156 -6.44 9.40 -3.03
CA LEU A 156 -5.12 9.42 -3.62
C LEU A 156 -4.79 10.85 -4.05
N ASP A 157 -3.87 11.48 -3.33
CA ASP A 157 -3.23 12.69 -3.78
C ASP A 157 -1.97 12.31 -4.58
N CYS A 158 -1.91 12.78 -5.81
CA CYS A 158 -0.68 12.75 -6.59
C CYS A 158 -0.24 14.21 -6.72
N GLU A 159 0.96 14.56 -6.24
CA GLU A 159 1.51 15.85 -6.63
C GLU A 159 1.66 15.84 -8.14
N ARG A 160 0.97 16.81 -8.74
CA ARG A 160 0.74 16.95 -10.16
C ARG A 160 2.01 16.73 -10.98
N ILE A 161 1.91 15.79 -11.92
CA ILE A 161 2.76 15.58 -13.14
C ILE A 161 2.82 16.84 -14.05
N TRP A 162 2.33 18.00 -13.57
CA TRP A 162 2.29 19.25 -14.30
C TRP A 162 3.69 19.74 -14.68
N GLU A 163 4.71 19.53 -13.85
CA GLU A 163 6.08 19.92 -14.20
C GLU A 163 6.65 19.08 -15.35
N LEU A 164 6.39 17.77 -15.38
CA LEU A 164 6.83 16.89 -16.46
C LEU A 164 6.05 17.10 -17.76
N GLN A 165 4.76 17.45 -17.68
CA GLN A 165 3.98 17.83 -18.87
C GLN A 165 4.39 19.20 -19.41
N ILE A 166 4.64 20.19 -18.55
CA ILE A 166 5.17 21.50 -18.94
C ILE A 166 6.56 21.34 -19.56
N LEU A 167 7.45 20.55 -18.97
CA LEU A 167 8.78 20.28 -19.53
C LEU A 167 8.69 19.59 -20.89
N LYS A 168 7.79 18.61 -21.08
CA LYS A 168 7.52 18.00 -22.39
C LYS A 168 7.00 19.00 -23.41
N ILE A 169 6.12 19.92 -23.02
CA ILE A 169 5.59 20.98 -23.89
C ILE A 169 6.70 21.99 -24.25
N ILE A 170 7.52 22.42 -23.29
CA ILE A 170 8.66 23.32 -23.50
C ILE A 170 9.67 22.67 -24.46
N ILE A 171 10.04 21.41 -24.24
CA ILE A 171 10.95 20.67 -25.13
C ILE A 171 10.36 20.56 -26.54
N LYS A 172 9.07 20.27 -26.67
CA LYS A 172 8.39 20.17 -27.98
C LYS A 172 8.36 21.53 -28.70
N LEU A 173 8.11 22.62 -27.99
CA LEU A 173 8.15 23.99 -28.53
C LEU A 173 9.56 24.39 -28.96
N LEU A 174 10.58 24.09 -28.14
CA LEU A 174 11.98 24.34 -28.48
C LEU A 174 12.41 23.58 -29.74
N LEU A 175 12.02 22.31 -29.89
CA LEU A 175 12.30 21.51 -31.08
C LEU A 175 11.62 22.06 -32.34
N ILE A 176 10.39 22.58 -32.23
CA ILE A 176 9.68 23.24 -33.34
C ILE A 176 10.43 24.52 -33.76
N LEU A 177 10.86 25.34 -32.81
CA LEU A 177 11.59 26.58 -33.08
C LEU A 177 12.96 26.32 -33.73
N VAL A 178 13.70 25.31 -33.26
CA VAL A 178 15.00 24.91 -33.85
C VAL A 178 14.85 24.37 -35.27
N ASN A 179 13.76 23.65 -35.56
CA ASN A 179 13.51 23.16 -36.92
C ASN A 179 13.01 24.25 -37.87
N SER A 180 12.25 25.24 -37.36
CA SER A 180 11.82 26.39 -38.16
C SER A 180 12.99 27.30 -38.55
N SER A 181 14.01 27.46 -37.71
CA SER A 181 15.18 28.30 -38.03
C SER A 181 16.14 27.66 -39.03
N LYS A 182 16.14 26.33 -39.17
CA LYS A 182 16.94 25.60 -40.16
C LYS A 182 16.37 25.65 -41.58
N ASN A 183 15.05 25.87 -41.73
CA ASN A 183 14.36 25.96 -43.02
C ASN A 183 14.33 27.38 -43.62
N LEU A 184 14.98 28.35 -42.97
CA LEU A 184 15.05 29.76 -43.39
C LEU A 184 16.45 30.15 -43.93
N LYS A 185 17.29 29.16 -44.29
CA LYS A 185 18.58 29.36 -44.96
C LYS A 185 18.57 28.78 -46.37
#